data_AF-A0A2Z4HNC9-F1
#
_entry.id   AF-A0A2Z4HNC9-F1
#
_cell.length_a   1.000
_cell.length_b   1.000
_cell.length_c   1.000
_cell.angle_alpha   90.00
_cell.angle_beta   90.00
_cell.angle_gamma   90.00
#
_symmetry.space_group_name_H-M   'P 1'
#
loop_
_entity.id
_entity.type
_entity.pdbx_description
1 polymer ?
#
loop_
_entity_poly.entity_id
_entity_poly.type
_entity_poly.pdbx_seq_one_letter_code
_entity_poly.pdbx_strand_id
1 'polypeptide(L)'
;MRSIKRLCSVMHRLTSVFFYAWLPYASKITLLSAILAVSACARAITDYKYNAIIKKRTSRFVYRQKKHYYYYYFFSRAPPPPSWAEPLECAICITEFSDGEAGMELERCGHRFHAGCMEKWLAHGTGEANCPLCRSPVAREGAVEEHRKVKREGRLLSNAFREELGLLLLSGLRGVSCCQGHNTVDRKLTSSRNR
;
A
#
# COMPACT_ATOMS: atom_id res chain seq x y z
N MET A 1 30.31 14.51 -54.07
CA MET A 1 30.95 14.80 -52.77
C MET A 1 30.20 15.80 -51.87
N ARG A 2 29.57 16.88 -52.38
CA ARG A 2 28.85 17.87 -51.52
C ARG A 2 27.59 17.31 -50.83
N SER A 3 26.86 16.41 -51.48
CA SER A 3 25.62 15.82 -50.94
C SER A 3 25.87 14.91 -49.73
N ILE A 4 26.99 14.18 -49.71
CA ILE A 4 27.38 13.31 -48.60
C ILE A 4 27.72 14.13 -47.35
N LYS A 5 28.43 15.25 -47.50
CA LYS A 5 28.72 16.18 -46.39
C LYS A 5 27.45 16.80 -45.79
N ARG A 6 26.45 17.10 -46.61
CA ARG A 6 25.15 17.61 -46.14
C ARG A 6 24.39 16.54 -45.35
N LEU A 7 24.34 15.31 -45.85
CA LEU A 7 23.70 14.17 -45.18
C LEU A 7 24.33 13.88 -43.81
N CYS A 8 25.66 13.83 -43.71
CA CYS A 8 26.35 13.69 -42.43
C CYS A 8 26.01 14.83 -41.44
N SER A 9 25.93 16.07 -41.91
CA SER A 9 25.59 17.21 -41.03
C SER A 9 24.14 17.18 -40.52
N VAL A 10 23.22 16.62 -41.31
CA VAL A 10 21.81 16.48 -40.94
C VAL A 10 21.68 15.31 -39.97
N MET A 11 22.32 14.17 -40.26
CA MET A 11 22.36 13.02 -39.35
C MET A 11 22.96 13.38 -38.00
N HIS A 12 24.09 14.10 -37.97
CA HIS A 12 24.72 14.54 -36.72
C HIS A 12 23.86 15.53 -35.93
N ARG A 13 23.10 16.42 -36.61
CA ARG A 13 22.17 17.33 -35.95
C ARG A 13 20.96 16.60 -35.39
N LEU A 14 20.44 15.63 -36.12
CA LEU A 14 19.35 14.77 -35.66
C LEU A 14 19.82 13.97 -34.45
N THR A 15 20.96 13.29 -34.52
CA THR A 15 21.50 12.56 -33.36
C THR A 15 21.76 13.50 -32.19
N SER A 16 22.34 14.68 -32.38
CA SER A 16 22.55 15.62 -31.27
C SER A 16 21.24 16.08 -30.62
N VAL A 17 20.21 16.42 -31.41
CA VAL A 17 18.92 16.87 -30.85
C VAL A 17 18.23 15.73 -30.11
N PHE A 18 18.26 14.51 -30.66
CA PHE A 18 17.74 13.33 -29.97
C PHE A 18 18.51 13.04 -28.68
N PHE A 19 19.83 13.04 -28.70
CA PHE A 19 20.63 12.79 -27.50
C PHE A 19 20.43 13.89 -26.46
N TYR A 20 20.54 15.18 -26.79
CA TYR A 20 20.41 16.25 -25.80
C TYR A 20 18.98 16.45 -25.29
N ALA A 21 17.96 16.12 -26.09
CA ALA A 21 16.57 16.16 -25.63
C ALA A 21 16.20 14.91 -24.82
N TRP A 22 16.65 13.72 -25.21
CA TRP A 22 16.21 12.45 -24.60
C TRP A 22 17.07 11.99 -23.43
N LEU A 23 18.38 12.26 -23.46
CA LEU A 23 19.32 11.92 -22.38
C LEU A 23 18.93 12.49 -21.01
N PRO A 24 18.48 13.75 -20.85
CA PRO A 24 18.04 14.26 -19.54
C PRO A 24 16.77 13.57 -19.04
N TYR A 25 15.87 13.14 -19.93
CA TYR A 25 14.69 12.37 -19.54
C TYR A 25 15.04 10.93 -19.18
N ALA A 26 15.90 10.28 -19.96
CA ALA A 26 16.38 8.93 -19.68
C ALA A 26 17.14 8.89 -18.33
N SER A 27 18.03 9.85 -18.08
CA SER A 27 18.74 9.94 -16.79
C SER A 27 17.79 10.25 -15.63
N LYS A 28 16.79 11.12 -15.82
CA LYS A 28 15.78 11.40 -14.79
C LYS A 28 14.92 10.17 -14.49
N ILE A 29 14.48 9.42 -15.51
CA ILE A 29 13.70 8.18 -15.34
C ILE A 29 14.51 7.11 -14.61
N THR A 30 15.78 6.89 -15.01
CA THR A 30 16.61 5.88 -14.35
C THR A 30 16.89 6.24 -12.89
N LEU A 31 17.19 7.51 -12.59
CA LEU A 31 17.33 8.00 -11.21
C LEU A 31 16.04 7.81 -10.40
N LEU A 32 14.89 8.21 -10.95
CA LEU A 32 13.60 8.03 -10.27
C LEU A 32 13.27 6.54 -10.05
N SER A 33 13.55 5.67 -11.02
CA SER A 33 13.35 4.23 -10.87
C SER A 33 14.27 3.62 -9.81
N ALA A 34 15.52 4.07 -9.74
CA ALA A 34 16.47 3.62 -8.74
C ALA A 34 16.03 4.06 -7.33
N ILE A 35 15.58 5.31 -7.20
CA ILE A 35 15.03 5.85 -5.95
C ILE A 35 13.79 5.06 -5.53
N LEU A 36 12.88 4.74 -6.46
CA LEU A 36 11.73 3.88 -6.18
C LEU A 36 12.14 2.48 -5.74
N ALA A 37 13.10 1.85 -6.42
CA ALA A 37 13.60 0.53 -6.05
C ALA A 37 14.21 0.54 -4.65
N VAL A 38 15.07 1.51 -4.33
CA VAL A 38 15.66 1.68 -2.99
C VAL A 38 14.56 1.89 -1.94
N SER A 39 13.56 2.72 -2.22
CA SER A 39 12.44 2.95 -1.30
C SER A 39 11.55 1.71 -1.11
N ALA A 40 11.38 0.90 -2.17
CA ALA A 40 10.63 -0.34 -2.11
C ALA A 40 11.37 -1.39 -1.28
N CYS A 41 12.69 -1.50 -1.47
CA CYS A 41 13.56 -2.33 -0.63
C CYS A 41 13.51 -1.89 0.84
N ALA A 42 13.63 -0.59 1.12
CA ALA A 42 13.53 -0.06 2.47
C ALA A 42 12.17 -0.40 3.12
N ARG A 43 11.06 -0.20 2.39
CA ARG A 43 9.72 -0.60 2.84
C ARG A 43 9.63 -2.09 3.13
N ALA A 44 10.08 -2.93 2.22
CA ALA A 44 10.04 -4.39 2.40
C ALA A 44 10.84 -4.85 3.64
N ILE A 45 11.99 -4.23 3.90
CA ILE A 45 12.79 -4.50 5.10
C ILE A 45 12.02 -4.07 6.36
N THR A 46 11.40 -2.89 6.36
CA THR A 46 10.61 -2.42 7.52
C THR A 46 9.36 -3.27 7.74
N ASP A 47 8.66 -3.67 6.67
CA ASP A 47 7.51 -4.56 6.73
C ASP A 47 7.90 -5.93 7.32
N TYR A 48 9.04 -6.49 6.89
CA TYR A 48 9.57 -7.73 7.44
C TYR A 48 9.86 -7.60 8.96
N LYS A 49 10.59 -6.55 9.37
CA LYS A 49 10.90 -6.31 10.78
C LYS A 49 9.63 -6.12 11.62
N TYR A 50 8.69 -5.32 11.13
CA TYR A 50 7.42 -5.06 11.80
C TYR A 50 6.60 -6.36 11.96
N ASN A 51 6.45 -7.14 10.88
CA ASN A 51 5.74 -8.41 10.91
C ASN A 51 6.40 -9.43 11.85
N ALA A 52 7.72 -9.42 11.97
CA ALA A 52 8.44 -10.25 12.94
C ALA A 52 8.12 -9.86 14.39
N ILE A 53 7.94 -8.57 14.68
CA ILE A 53 7.51 -8.08 16.01
C ILE A 53 6.08 -8.53 16.32
N ILE A 54 5.16 -8.38 15.36
CA ILE A 54 3.77 -8.83 15.53
C ILE A 54 3.73 -10.33 15.80
N LYS A 55 4.35 -11.15 14.95
CA LYS A 55 4.35 -12.61 15.11
C LYS A 55 4.90 -13.08 16.46
N LYS A 56 5.84 -12.35 17.05
CA LYS A 56 6.39 -12.65 18.38
C LYS A 56 5.46 -12.31 19.53
N ARG A 57 4.44 -11.48 19.31
CA ARG A 57 3.51 -10.99 20.35
C ARG A 57 2.09 -11.52 20.17
N THR A 58 1.96 -12.45 19.24
CA THR A 58 0.70 -13.06 18.88
C THR A 58 0.92 -14.56 18.82
N SER A 59 0.20 -15.32 19.63
CA SER A 59 0.23 -16.78 19.56
C SER A 59 -0.80 -17.25 18.53
N ARG A 60 -0.39 -18.11 17.59
CA ARG A 60 -1.33 -18.78 16.69
C ARG A 60 -1.81 -20.07 17.33
N PHE A 61 -3.10 -20.35 17.20
CA PHE A 61 -3.71 -21.58 17.64
C PHE A 61 -4.64 -22.13 16.54
N VAL A 62 -4.93 -23.42 16.61
CA VAL A 62 -6.01 -24.02 15.81
C VAL A 62 -7.18 -24.23 16.74
N TYR A 63 -8.32 -23.63 16.43
CA TYR A 63 -9.53 -23.80 17.23
C TYR A 63 -10.01 -25.24 17.10
N ARG A 64 -10.21 -25.89 18.25
CA ARG A 64 -10.78 -27.23 18.29
C ARG A 64 -12.00 -27.24 19.18
N GLN A 65 -13.17 -27.45 18.59
CA GLN A 65 -14.43 -27.42 19.32
C GLN A 65 -14.54 -28.69 20.17
N LYS A 66 -14.64 -28.55 21.49
CA LYS A 66 -14.78 -29.69 22.42
C LYS A 66 -16.20 -30.25 22.38
N LYS A 67 -16.56 -30.91 21.28
CA LYS A 67 -17.89 -31.53 21.05
C LYS A 67 -18.24 -32.61 22.07
N HIS A 68 -17.23 -33.23 22.70
CA HIS A 68 -17.41 -34.31 23.67
C HIS A 68 -18.20 -33.87 24.92
N TYR A 69 -18.12 -32.59 25.29
CA TYR A 69 -18.77 -32.09 26.49
C TYR A 69 -20.31 -32.03 26.35
N TYR A 70 -20.81 -31.63 25.18
CA TYR A 70 -22.26 -31.52 24.93
C TYR A 70 -22.95 -32.90 24.92
N TYR A 71 -22.28 -33.92 24.38
CA TYR A 71 -22.78 -35.30 24.36
C TYR A 71 -22.86 -35.92 25.77
N TYR A 72 -21.89 -35.62 26.64
CA TYR A 72 -21.87 -36.09 28.04
C TYR A 72 -23.04 -35.53 28.86
N TYR A 73 -23.32 -34.22 28.76
CA TYR A 73 -24.46 -33.60 29.48
C TYR A 73 -25.81 -34.04 28.91
N PHE A 74 -25.91 -34.24 27.59
CA PHE A 74 -27.10 -34.80 26.95
C PHE A 74 -27.44 -36.20 27.51
N PHE A 75 -26.45 -37.08 27.65
CA PHE A 75 -26.65 -38.41 28.24
C PHE A 75 -26.96 -38.36 29.75
N SER A 76 -26.41 -37.37 30.45
CA SER A 76 -26.57 -37.20 31.90
C SER A 76 -27.87 -36.51 32.31
N ARG A 77 -28.65 -35.95 31.37
CA ARG A 77 -29.80 -35.07 31.61
C ARG A 77 -29.51 -33.87 32.55
N ALA A 78 -28.23 -33.54 32.73
CA ALA A 78 -27.83 -32.40 33.52
C ALA A 78 -27.83 -31.14 32.61
N PRO A 79 -28.41 -30.01 33.05
CA PRO A 79 -28.30 -28.77 32.30
C PRO A 79 -26.83 -28.32 32.27
N PRO A 80 -26.27 -27.94 31.11
CA PRO A 80 -24.89 -27.48 31.02
C PRO A 80 -24.70 -26.14 31.75
N PRO A 81 -23.54 -25.98 32.40
CA PRO A 81 -22.87 -24.72 32.76
C PRO A 81 -23.27 -23.46 31.97
N PRO A 82 -23.90 -22.37 32.48
CA PRO A 82 -24.14 -21.20 31.63
C PRO A 82 -22.85 -20.51 31.16
N SER A 83 -21.69 -20.86 31.73
CA SER A 83 -20.36 -20.37 31.34
C SER A 83 -19.63 -21.23 30.30
N TRP A 84 -20.22 -22.34 29.82
CA TRP A 84 -19.49 -23.37 29.05
C TRP A 84 -20.02 -23.61 27.63
N ALA A 85 -20.91 -22.75 27.13
CA ALA A 85 -21.61 -22.98 25.86
C ALA A 85 -21.43 -21.88 24.81
N GLU A 86 -20.83 -20.74 25.14
CA GLU A 86 -20.66 -19.68 24.15
C GLU A 86 -19.52 -20.07 23.19
N PRO A 87 -19.83 -20.29 21.90
CA PRO A 87 -18.81 -20.54 20.89
C PRO A 87 -17.82 -19.38 20.88
N LEU A 88 -16.53 -19.68 20.66
CA LEU A 88 -15.56 -18.61 20.51
C LEU A 88 -15.96 -17.81 19.26
N GLU A 89 -16.18 -16.51 19.41
CA GLU A 89 -16.57 -15.62 18.32
C GLU A 89 -15.45 -14.62 18.01
N CYS A 90 -15.19 -14.37 16.73
CA CYS A 90 -14.24 -13.34 16.33
C CYS A 90 -14.93 -11.98 16.25
N ALA A 91 -14.58 -11.04 17.14
CA ALA A 91 -15.17 -9.70 17.16
C ALA A 91 -14.83 -8.79 15.95
N ILE A 92 -14.01 -9.26 14.99
CA ILE A 92 -13.73 -8.51 13.75
C ILE A 92 -14.75 -8.85 12.67
N CYS A 93 -15.04 -10.13 12.46
CA CYS A 93 -16.01 -10.58 11.46
C CYS A 93 -17.37 -10.95 12.05
N ILE A 94 -17.49 -10.97 13.38
CA ILE A 94 -18.72 -11.29 14.13
C ILE A 94 -19.22 -12.70 13.75
N THR A 95 -18.26 -13.63 13.63
CA THR A 95 -18.55 -15.04 13.29
C THR A 95 -17.90 -15.97 14.30
N GLU A 96 -18.60 -17.07 14.59
CA GLU A 96 -18.08 -18.17 15.41
C GLU A 96 -16.88 -18.84 14.75
N PHE A 97 -16.02 -19.44 15.57
CA PHE A 97 -14.93 -20.28 15.11
C PHE A 97 -15.41 -21.70 14.78
N SER A 98 -15.05 -22.17 13.59
CA SER A 98 -15.25 -23.56 13.19
C SER A 98 -14.07 -24.45 13.61
N ASP A 99 -14.34 -25.74 13.81
CA ASP A 99 -13.30 -26.73 14.12
C ASP A 99 -12.23 -26.76 13.02
N GLY A 100 -10.97 -26.60 13.42
CA GLY A 100 -9.83 -26.53 12.50
C GLY A 100 -9.47 -25.14 12.01
N GLU A 101 -10.22 -24.09 12.37
CA GLU A 101 -9.89 -22.73 11.97
C GLU A 101 -8.67 -22.18 12.71
N ALA A 102 -7.83 -21.42 12.00
CA ALA A 102 -6.67 -20.78 12.57
C ALA A 102 -7.06 -19.49 13.31
N GLY A 103 -6.78 -19.48 14.61
CA GLY A 103 -6.92 -18.33 15.48
C GLY A 103 -5.59 -17.68 15.83
N MET A 104 -5.68 -16.44 16.29
CA MET A 104 -4.59 -15.65 16.82
C MET A 104 -5.02 -15.07 18.17
N GLU A 105 -4.18 -15.20 19.19
CA GLU A 105 -4.36 -14.61 20.51
C GLU A 105 -3.29 -13.56 20.77
N LEU A 106 -3.70 -12.41 21.33
CA LEU A 106 -2.81 -11.33 21.69
C LEU A 106 -2.20 -11.54 23.08
N GLU A 107 -0.88 -11.64 23.18
CA GLU A 107 -0.20 -11.97 24.45
C GLU A 107 -0.44 -10.93 25.57
N ARG A 108 -0.71 -9.67 25.22
CA ARG A 108 -0.91 -8.59 26.20
C ARG A 108 -2.30 -8.54 26.83
N CYS A 109 -3.33 -8.97 26.11
CA CYS A 109 -4.71 -8.85 26.56
C CYS A 109 -5.51 -10.15 26.49
N GLY A 110 -4.96 -11.23 25.93
CA GLY A 110 -5.59 -12.55 25.82
C GLY A 110 -6.76 -12.62 24.82
N HIS A 111 -7.06 -11.53 24.11
CA HIS A 111 -8.15 -11.50 23.14
C HIS A 111 -7.83 -12.33 21.90
N ARG A 112 -8.83 -13.06 21.40
CA ARG A 112 -8.71 -14.03 20.31
C ARG A 112 -9.48 -13.58 19.08
N PHE A 113 -8.88 -13.78 17.91
CA PHE A 113 -9.46 -13.43 16.62
C PHE A 113 -9.05 -14.47 15.57
N HIS A 114 -9.74 -14.57 14.44
CA HIS A 114 -9.21 -15.36 13.33
C HIS A 114 -7.87 -14.80 12.89
N ALA A 115 -6.91 -15.67 12.57
CA ALA A 115 -5.59 -15.26 12.12
C ALA A 115 -5.69 -14.32 10.91
N GLY A 116 -6.53 -14.64 9.93
CA GLY A 116 -6.74 -13.80 8.74
C GLY A 116 -7.43 -12.46 9.05
N CYS A 117 -8.38 -12.44 9.99
CA CYS A 117 -9.07 -11.20 10.40
C CYS A 117 -8.10 -10.26 11.09
N MET A 118 -7.28 -10.78 12.00
CA MET A 118 -6.29 -9.99 12.72
C MET A 118 -5.15 -9.51 11.80
N GLU A 119 -4.68 -10.34 10.88
CA GLU A 119 -3.68 -9.94 9.87
C GLU A 119 -4.19 -8.79 9.00
N LYS A 120 -5.44 -8.85 8.54
CA LYS A 120 -6.07 -7.76 7.79
C LYS A 120 -6.21 -6.50 8.65
N TRP A 121 -6.63 -6.63 9.91
CA TRP A 121 -6.72 -5.51 10.84
C TRP A 121 -5.38 -4.79 10.99
N LEU A 122 -4.30 -5.54 11.16
CA LEU A 122 -2.95 -4.97 11.29
C LEU A 122 -2.39 -4.41 9.97
N ALA A 123 -2.81 -4.94 8.82
CA ALA A 123 -2.38 -4.47 7.51
C ALA A 123 -3.13 -3.20 7.04
N HIS A 124 -4.43 -3.12 7.34
CA HIS A 124 -5.37 -2.09 6.86
C HIS A 124 -5.74 -1.05 7.91
N GLY A 125 -5.58 -1.34 9.20
CA GLY A 125 -5.92 -0.45 10.30
C GLY A 125 -5.20 0.89 10.20
N THR A 126 -5.83 1.94 10.71
CA THR A 126 -5.50 3.38 10.61
C THR A 126 -4.13 3.81 11.18
N GLY A 127 -3.24 2.87 11.44
CA GLY A 127 -1.87 3.08 11.93
C GLY A 127 -1.67 2.66 13.38
N GLU A 128 -2.69 2.07 14.00
CA GLU A 128 -2.63 1.62 15.38
C GLU A 128 -2.69 0.09 15.41
N ALA A 129 -1.54 -0.53 15.68
CA ALA A 129 -1.40 -1.95 15.93
C ALA A 129 -2.02 -2.30 17.29
N ASN A 130 -3.33 -2.07 17.44
CA ASN A 130 -4.05 -2.12 18.71
C ASN A 130 -5.12 -3.22 18.66
N CYS A 131 -5.41 -3.80 19.81
CA CYS A 131 -6.51 -4.74 19.95
C CYS A 131 -7.86 -4.07 19.62
N PRO A 132 -8.69 -4.64 18.72
CA PRO A 132 -10.02 -4.11 18.41
C PRO A 132 -10.96 -4.02 19.63
N LEU A 133 -10.78 -4.91 20.62
CA LEU A 133 -11.66 -5.01 21.78
C LEU A 133 -11.27 -4.06 22.92
N CYS A 134 -9.98 -3.97 23.24
CA CYS A 134 -9.51 -3.24 24.42
C CYS A 134 -8.49 -2.15 24.12
N ARG A 135 -8.17 -1.91 22.84
CA ARG A 135 -7.18 -0.93 22.36
C ARG A 135 -5.77 -1.11 22.91
N SER A 136 -5.47 -2.24 23.56
CA SER A 136 -4.10 -2.53 24.03
C SER A 136 -3.13 -2.63 22.86
N PRO A 137 -1.93 -2.03 22.96
CA PRO A 137 -0.97 -2.02 21.86
C PRO A 137 -0.30 -3.38 21.68
N VAL A 138 -0.40 -3.92 20.47
CA VAL A 138 0.22 -5.16 20.02
C VAL A 138 1.72 -4.97 19.83
N ALA A 139 2.17 -3.89 19.19
CA ALA A 139 3.59 -3.56 19.01
C ALA A 139 4.06 -2.44 19.96
N ARG A 140 5.36 -2.14 20.00
CA ARG A 140 5.87 -0.93 20.69
C ARG A 140 5.59 0.28 19.82
N GLU A 141 5.17 1.40 20.41
CA GLU A 141 4.86 2.64 19.70
C GLU A 141 5.99 3.08 18.75
N GLY A 142 7.25 3.03 19.19
CA GLY A 142 8.40 3.40 18.33
C GLY A 142 8.52 2.55 17.07
N ALA A 143 8.23 1.24 17.15
CA ALA A 143 8.27 0.34 15.99
C ALA A 143 7.09 0.57 15.04
N VAL A 144 5.92 0.93 15.59
CA VAL A 144 4.72 1.28 14.80
C VAL A 144 4.95 2.58 14.05
N GLU A 145 5.50 3.61 14.70
CA GLU A 145 5.74 4.91 14.10
C GLU A 145 6.83 4.85 13.00
N GLU A 146 7.93 4.13 13.25
CA GLU A 146 8.97 3.90 12.24
C GLU A 146 8.40 3.25 10.98
N HIS A 147 7.63 2.16 11.15
CA HIS A 147 6.97 1.45 10.06
C HIS A 147 6.00 2.37 9.29
N ARG A 148 5.20 3.17 10.01
CA ARG A 148 4.23 4.09 9.43
C ARG A 148 4.91 5.20 8.64
N LYS A 149 5.99 5.78 9.17
CA LYS A 149 6.77 6.83 8.51
C LYS A 149 7.32 6.34 7.18
N VAL A 150 7.98 5.18 7.16
CA VAL A 150 8.55 4.60 5.94
C VAL A 150 7.46 4.24 4.90
N LYS A 151 6.30 3.73 5.34
CA LYS A 151 5.16 3.46 4.45
C LYS A 151 4.57 4.74 3.83
N ARG A 152 4.50 5.82 4.60
CA ARG A 152 4.04 7.15 4.11
C ARG A 152 5.02 7.74 3.10
N GLU A 153 6.31 7.79 3.43
CA GLU A 153 7.36 8.30 2.55
C GLU A 153 7.40 7.54 1.22
N GLY A 154 7.34 6.20 1.26
CA GLY A 154 7.28 5.40 0.03
C GLY A 154 6.01 5.65 -0.79
N ARG A 155 4.87 5.95 -0.17
CA ARG A 155 3.63 6.32 -0.88
C ARG A 155 3.78 7.68 -1.56
N LEU A 156 4.30 8.69 -0.86
CA LEU A 156 4.57 10.02 -1.41
C LEU A 156 5.50 9.94 -2.62
N LEU A 157 6.60 9.19 -2.50
CA LEU A 157 7.56 8.99 -3.58
C LEU A 157 6.93 8.27 -4.79
N SER A 158 6.10 7.24 -4.55
CA SER A 158 5.39 6.55 -5.63
C SER A 158 4.38 7.44 -6.36
N ASN A 159 3.71 8.35 -5.65
CA ASN A 159 2.81 9.33 -6.26
C ASN A 159 3.59 10.36 -7.09
N ALA A 160 4.67 10.91 -6.54
CA ALA A 160 5.55 11.85 -7.26
C ALA A 160 6.10 11.23 -8.56
N PHE A 161 6.50 9.96 -8.53
CA PHE A 161 6.93 9.25 -9.75
C PHE A 161 5.82 9.15 -10.81
N ARG A 162 4.58 8.81 -10.39
CA ARG A 162 3.43 8.72 -11.30
C ARG A 162 3.11 10.07 -11.95
N GLU A 163 3.20 11.16 -11.19
CA GLU A 163 3.01 12.52 -11.71
C GLU A 163 4.07 12.89 -12.75
N GLU A 164 5.34 12.64 -12.46
CA GLU A 164 6.46 12.86 -13.39
C GLU A 164 6.32 12.02 -14.67
N LEU A 165 5.96 10.74 -14.55
CA LEU A 165 5.70 9.90 -15.72
C LEU A 165 4.53 10.44 -16.56
N GLY A 166 3.47 10.91 -15.90
CA GLY A 166 2.32 11.52 -16.56
C GLY A 166 2.71 12.75 -17.37
N LEU A 167 3.53 13.63 -16.80
CA LEU A 167 4.04 14.82 -17.51
C LEU A 167 4.91 14.44 -18.72
N LEU A 168 5.75 13.42 -18.60
CA LEU A 168 6.58 12.94 -19.70
C LEU A 168 5.73 12.41 -20.86
N LEU A 169 4.75 11.56 -20.58
CA LEU A 169 3.83 11.04 -21.59
C LEU A 169 3.05 12.16 -22.30
N LEU A 170 2.59 13.17 -21.56
CA LEU A 170 1.90 14.33 -22.12
C LEU A 170 2.83 15.25 -22.95
N SER A 171 4.09 15.40 -22.55
CA SER A 171 5.07 16.19 -23.31
C SER A 171 5.44 15.54 -24.64
N GLY A 172 5.45 14.19 -24.72
CA GLY A 172 5.62 13.45 -25.96
C GLY A 172 4.47 13.64 -26.95
N LEU A 173 3.25 13.87 -26.46
CA LEU A 173 2.07 14.17 -27.31
C LEU A 173 2.10 15.60 -27.88
N ARG A 174 2.78 16.56 -27.22
CA ARG A 174 2.96 17.93 -27.74
C ARG A 174 3.97 18.02 -28.89
N GLY A 175 4.69 16.95 -29.20
CA GLY A 175 5.61 16.87 -30.34
C GLY A 175 4.95 16.53 -31.69
N VAL A 176 3.64 16.21 -31.74
CA VAL A 176 2.94 15.77 -32.97
C VAL A 176 1.91 16.80 -33.48
N SER A 177 1.80 17.98 -32.87
CA SER A 177 0.90 19.05 -33.34
C SER A 177 1.65 20.34 -33.67
N CYS A 178 2.58 20.27 -34.62
CA CYS A 178 2.98 21.45 -35.38
C CYS A 178 2.64 21.19 -36.85
N CYS A 179 1.35 21.24 -37.18
CA CYS A 179 0.78 21.46 -38.52
C CYS A 179 -0.77 21.49 -38.47
N GLN A 180 -1.37 22.43 -37.74
CA GLN A 180 -2.66 22.99 -38.16
C GLN A 180 -2.64 24.48 -37.87
N GLY A 181 -2.54 25.25 -38.95
CA GLY A 181 -2.58 26.70 -38.93
C GLY A 181 -3.96 27.24 -38.56
N HIS A 182 -3.95 28.51 -38.17
CA HIS A 182 -5.02 29.50 -38.31
C HIS A 182 -6.42 29.10 -37.85
N ASN A 183 -6.83 29.63 -36.69
CA ASN A 183 -7.94 30.60 -36.70
C ASN A 183 -7.89 31.50 -35.47
N THR A 184 -7.71 32.79 -35.75
CA THR A 184 -7.99 33.93 -34.89
C THR A 184 -9.46 33.95 -34.51
N VAL A 185 -9.81 33.89 -33.22
CA VAL A 185 -11.05 34.49 -32.71
C VAL A 185 -10.80 35.08 -31.34
N ASP A 186 -11.00 36.40 -31.28
CA ASP A 186 -11.01 37.28 -30.12
C ASP A 186 -11.77 36.74 -28.89
N ARG A 187 -11.17 36.95 -27.72
CA ARG A 187 -11.93 37.30 -26.51
C ARG A 187 -11.24 38.47 -25.80
N LYS A 188 -11.64 39.68 -26.20
CA LYS A 188 -11.70 40.82 -25.28
C LYS A 188 -12.56 40.42 -24.09
N LEU A 189 -12.03 40.54 -22.88
CA LEU A 189 -12.79 40.80 -21.64
C LEU A 189 -11.79 41.15 -20.51
N THR A 190 -11.28 42.38 -20.56
CA THR A 190 -10.90 43.13 -19.36
C THR A 190 -11.72 44.42 -19.41
N SER A 191 -12.77 44.46 -18.59
CA SER A 191 -12.78 45.21 -17.33
C SER A 191 -12.74 46.72 -17.56
N SER A 192 -13.94 47.30 -17.72
CA SER A 192 -14.23 48.64 -17.23
C SER A 192 -15.74 48.80 -17.07
N ARG A 193 -16.22 48.82 -15.82
CA ARG A 193 -17.09 49.90 -15.37
C ARG A 193 -17.21 49.95 -13.85
N ASN A 194 -16.55 50.95 -13.28
CA ASN A 194 -17.03 51.70 -12.12
C ASN A 194 -18.52 52.05 -12.29
N ARG A 195 -19.32 51.73 -11.28
CA ARG A 195 -20.21 52.70 -10.64
C ARG A 195 -20.47 52.28 -9.20
#